data_AF-A0A7R9R344-F1
#
_entry.id   AF-A0A7R9R344-F1
#
_cell.length_a   1.000
_cell.length_b   1.000
_cell.length_c   1.000
_cell.angle_alpha   90.00
_cell.angle_beta   90.00
_cell.angle_gamma   90.00
#
_symmetry.space_group_name_H-M   'P 1'
#
loop_
_entity.id
_entity.type
_entity.pdbx_description
1 polymer ?
#
loop_
_entity_poly.entity_id
_entity_poly.type
_entity_poly.pdbx_seq_one_letter_code
_entity_poly.pdbx_strand_id
1 'polypeptide(L)'
;MDCVEYLISCEILRQILESVQYLHELNPQIIHRDLKPENILIAENLCDFGLATVLDKRIHYQTNNKHTADVGDMRYMAPEATTIFNN
;
A
#
# COMPACT_ATOMS: atom_id res chain seq x y z
N MET A 1 26.82 -6.88 1.86
CA MET A 1 25.94 -6.24 2.84
C MET A 1 26.54 -6.52 4.19
N ASP A 2 27.03 -5.49 4.86
CA ASP A 2 27.53 -5.66 6.22
C ASP A 2 26.35 -5.70 7.22
N CYS A 3 26.64 -6.05 8.47
CA CYS A 3 25.59 -6.15 9.50
C CYS A 3 24.91 -4.80 9.76
N VAL A 4 25.58 -3.67 9.53
CA VAL A 4 25.02 -2.34 9.77
C VAL A 4 23.97 -2.03 8.70
N GLU A 5 24.28 -2.26 7.43
CA GLU A 5 23.35 -2.11 6.31
C GLU A 5 22.11 -3.01 6.47
N TYR A 6 22.31 -4.24 6.95
CA TYR A 6 21.21 -5.17 7.23
C TYR A 6 20.26 -4.65 8.31
N LEU A 7 20.81 -4.19 9.44
CA LEU A 7 20.01 -3.65 10.55
C LEU A 7 19.23 -2.39 10.15
N ILE A 8 19.85 -1.49 9.38
CA ILE A 8 19.17 -0.30 8.85
C ILE A 8 18.00 -0.71 7.94
N SER A 9 18.20 -1.71 7.09
CA SER A 9 17.14 -2.20 6.19
C SER A 9 15.96 -2.79 6.95
N CYS A 10 16.22 -3.56 8.01
CA CYS A 10 15.16 -4.09 8.88
C CYS A 10 14.39 -2.98 9.59
N GLU A 11 15.08 -1.94 10.06
CA GLU A 11 14.45 -0.82 10.75
C GLU A 11 13.56 0.01 9.81
N ILE A 12 14.03 0.29 8.60
CA ILE A 12 13.22 0.96 7.57
C ILE A 12 11.98 0.12 7.24
N LEU A 13 12.14 -1.19 7.04
CA LEU A 13 11.02 -2.08 6.74
C LEU A 13 9.99 -2.11 7.87
N ARG A 14 10.44 -2.14 9.13
CA ARG A 14 9.57 -2.09 10.31
C ARG A 14 8.72 -0.81 10.31
N GLN A 15 9.32 0.36 10.08
CA GLN A 15 8.61 1.64 10.06
C GLN A 15 7.57 1.71 8.94
N ILE A 16 7.90 1.18 7.74
CA ILE A 16 6.95 1.08 6.62
C ILE A 16 5.76 0.21 7.02
N LEU A 17 6.02 -0.97 7.61
CA LEU A 17 4.96 -1.90 8.01
C LEU A 17 4.04 -1.32 9.09
N GLU A 18 4.60 -0.60 10.07
CA GLU A 18 3.82 0.09 11.11
C GLU A 18 2.91 1.17 10.53
N SER A 19 3.41 1.93 9.56
CA SER A 19 2.60 2.94 8.85
C SER A 19 1.46 2.31 8.06
N VAL A 20 1.73 1.20 7.35
CA VAL A 20 0.70 0.46 6.61
C VAL A 20 -0.33 -0.17 7.56
N GLN A 21 0.13 -0.75 8.66
CA GLN A 21 -0.73 -1.32 9.69
C GLN A 21 -1.67 -0.26 10.26
N TYR A 22 -1.16 0.93 10.59
CA TYR A 22 -1.97 2.04 11.07
C TYR A 22 -3.12 2.38 10.11
N LEU A 23 -2.84 2.50 8.80
CA LEU A 23 -3.87 2.78 7.79
C LEU A 23 -4.94 1.68 7.72
N HIS A 24 -4.53 0.42 7.85
CA HIS A 24 -5.42 -0.74 7.80
C HIS A 24 -6.24 -0.94 9.08
N GLU A 25 -5.81 -0.40 10.22
CA GLU A 25 -6.53 -0.43 11.49
C GLU A 25 -7.57 0.68 11.64
N LEU A 26 -7.53 1.71 10.79
CA LEU A 26 -8.55 2.76 10.76
C LEU A 26 -9.94 2.18 10.45
N ASN A 27 -10.98 2.86 10.93
CA ASN A 27 -12.36 2.52 10.63
C ASN A 27 -13.10 3.75 10.06
N PRO A 28 -13.35 3.80 8.75
CA PRO A 28 -13.11 2.73 7.77
C PRO A 28 -11.63 2.60 7.37
N GLN A 29 -11.23 1.41 6.91
CA GLN A 29 -9.82 1.11 6.59
C GLN A 29 -9.37 1.92 5.38
N ILE A 30 -8.11 2.35 5.35
CA ILE A 30 -7.52 3.08 4.21
C ILE A 30 -6.53 2.17 3.49
N ILE A 31 -6.69 2.03 2.18
CA ILE A 31 -5.75 1.33 1.30
C ILE A 31 -4.95 2.37 0.52
N HIS A 32 -3.62 2.39 0.64
CA HIS A 32 -2.76 3.37 -0.02
C HIS A 32 -2.68 3.22 -1.56
N ARG A 33 -2.59 1.98 -2.05
CA ARG A 33 -2.52 1.60 -3.49
C ARG A 33 -1.33 2.11 -4.31
N ASP A 34 -0.34 2.78 -3.71
CA ASP A 34 0.86 3.24 -4.43
C ASP A 34 2.12 3.20 -3.53
N LEU A 35 2.34 2.05 -2.89
CA LEU A 35 3.53 1.83 -2.07
C LEU A 35 4.74 1.56 -2.97
N LYS A 36 5.66 2.53 -3.02
CA LYS A 36 6.91 2.49 -3.77
C LYS A 36 7.97 3.33 -3.05
N PRO A 37 9.27 3.12 -3.30
CA PRO A 37 10.35 3.87 -2.66
C PRO A 37 10.18 5.40 -2.73
N GLU A 38 9.64 5.92 -3.83
CA GLU A 38 9.41 7.35 -4.05
C GLU A 38 8.36 7.95 -3.10
N ASN A 39 7.46 7.11 -2.57
CA ASN A 39 6.36 7.52 -1.67
C ASN A 39 6.68 7.20 -0.19
N ILE A 40 7.93 6.87 0.13
CA ILE A 40 8.39 6.60 1.50
C ILE A 40 9.36 7.72 1.91
N LEU A 41 8.94 8.54 2.86
CA LEU A 41 9.79 9.60 3.42
C LEU A 41 10.64 9.04 4.57
N ILE A 42 11.96 9.01 4.38
CA ILE A 42 12.90 8.56 5.41
C ILE A 42 12.85 9.54 6.60
N ALA A 43 12.72 9.01 7.82
CA ALA A 43 12.53 9.72 9.09
C ALA A 43 11.12 10.32 9.33
N GLU A 44 10.19 10.18 8.39
CA GLU A 44 8.79 10.54 8.58
C GLU A 44 7.89 9.31 8.34
N ASN A 45 6.80 9.46 7.57
CA ASN A 45 5.82 8.41 7.28
C ASN A 45 5.60 8.29 5.77
N LEU A 46 4.64 7.45 5.38
CA LEU A 46 4.16 7.34 4.00
C LEU A 46 3.62 8.67 3.47
N CYS A 47 3.84 8.94 2.18
CA CYS A 47 3.32 10.11 1.48
C CYS A 47 2.61 9.72 0.18
N ASP A 48 1.98 10.72 -0.47
CA ASP A 48 1.20 10.54 -1.70
C ASP A 48 -0.02 9.62 -1.57
N PHE A 49 -1.06 10.14 -0.92
CA PHE A 49 -2.37 9.50 -0.81
C PHE A 49 -3.28 9.77 -2.03
N GLY A 50 -2.74 10.25 -3.16
CA GLY A 50 -3.54 10.59 -4.35
C GLY A 50 -4.31 9.41 -4.93
N LEU A 51 -3.80 8.19 -4.68
CA LEU A 51 -4.45 6.93 -5.04
C LEU A 51 -5.06 6.20 -3.85
N ALA A 52 -5.04 6.76 -2.64
CA ALA A 52 -5.61 6.09 -1.48
C ALA A 52 -7.14 5.95 -1.62
N THR A 53 -7.70 4.89 -1.06
CA THR A 53 -9.15 4.66 -1.04
C THR A 53 -9.60 4.08 0.30
N VAL A 54 -10.88 4.23 0.59
CA VAL A 54 -11.51 3.73 1.81
C VAL A 54 -12.15 2.37 1.52
N LEU A 55 -11.79 1.35 2.29
CA LEU A 55 -12.45 0.06 2.27
C LEU A 55 -13.59 0.05 3.30
N ASP A 56 -14.76 0.58 2.93
CA ASP A 56 -15.99 0.32 3.68
C ASP A 56 -16.60 -1.01 3.20
N LYS A 57 -16.46 -2.06 4.01
CA LYS A 57 -17.00 -3.39 3.72
C LYS A 57 -18.49 -3.34 3.37
N ARG A 58 -19.28 -2.42 3.94
CA ARG A 58 -20.72 -2.29 3.67
C ARG A 58 -21.01 -1.78 2.25
N ILE A 59 -20.16 -0.89 1.73
CA ILE A 59 -20.24 -0.37 0.36
C ILE A 59 -19.69 -1.41 -0.62
N HIS A 60 -18.63 -2.11 -0.22
CA HIS A 60 -17.94 -3.08 -1.08
C HIS A 60 -18.82 -4.28 -1.45
N TYR A 61 -19.71 -4.75 -0.56
CA TYR A 61 -20.68 -5.79 -0.89
C TYR A 61 -21.82 -5.31 -1.83
N GLN A 62 -22.08 -4.01 -1.92
CA GLN A 62 -23.17 -3.45 -2.73
C GLN A 62 -22.73 -3.06 -4.14
N THR A 63 -21.46 -2.72 -4.32
CA THR A 63 -20.89 -2.39 -5.64
C THR A 63 -20.09 -3.59 -6.14
N ASN A 64 -20.57 -4.31 -7.15
CA ASN A 64 -19.82 -5.40 -7.81
C ASN A 64 -18.39 -4.96 -8.17
N ASN A 65 -17.40 -5.25 -7.30
CA ASN A 65 -15.95 -5.30 -7.47
C ASN A 65 -15.32 -4.43 -8.58
N LYS A 66 -15.76 -3.19 -8.77
CA LYS A 66 -15.01 -2.20 -9.54
C LYS A 66 -14.07 -1.45 -8.62
N HIS A 67 -13.20 -2.19 -7.91
CA HIS A 67 -11.91 -1.60 -7.64
C HIS A 67 -11.31 -1.31 -9.00
N THR A 68 -10.93 -0.05 -9.22
CA THR A 68 -10.27 0.38 -10.46
C THR A 68 -9.01 -0.45 -10.63
N ALA A 69 -9.12 -1.54 -11.39
CA ALA A 69 -7.97 -2.30 -11.84
C ALA A 69 -7.01 -1.33 -12.55
N ASP A 70 -5.70 -1.57 -12.40
CA ASP A 70 -4.64 -0.76 -13.03
C ASP A 70 -4.48 0.66 -12.44
N VAL A 71 -4.57 0.81 -11.11
CA VAL A 71 -4.24 2.07 -10.39
C VAL A 71 -3.01 1.91 -9.49
N GLY A 72 -1.97 2.72 -9.74
CA GLY A 72 -0.66 2.66 -9.06
C GLY A 72 0.49 2.38 -10.04
N ASP A 73 1.73 2.29 -9.56
CA ASP A 73 2.86 1.85 -10.38
C ASP A 73 2.86 0.33 -10.60
N MET A 74 2.77 -0.10 -11.87
CA MET A 74 2.67 -1.51 -12.28
C MET A 74 3.79 -2.40 -11.71
N ARG A 75 4.99 -1.86 -11.46
CA ARG A 75 6.12 -2.63 -10.93
C ARG A 75 5.94 -3.04 -9.47
N TYR A 76 5.07 -2.34 -8.75
CA TYR A 76 4.80 -2.54 -7.32
C TYR A 76 3.39 -3.05 -7.05
N MET A 77 2.59 -3.29 -8.11
CA MET A 77 1.25 -3.85 -8.00
C MET A 77 1.29 -5.35 -7.67
N ALA A 78 0.35 -5.77 -6.82
CA ALA A 78 0.03 -7.18 -6.64
C ALA A 78 -0.58 -7.75 -7.94
N PRO A 79 -0.34 -9.03 -8.28
CA PRO A 79 -0.81 -9.61 -9.54
C PRO A 79 -2.33 -9.50 -9.72
N GLU A 80 -3.11 -9.74 -8.66
CA GLU A 80 -4.56 -9.63 -8.67
C GLU A 80 -5.09 -8.21 -8.89
N ALA A 81 -4.26 -7.19 -8.64
CA ALA A 81 -4.60 -5.78 -8.83
C ALA A 81 -4.40 -5.29 -10.28
N THR A 82 -3.82 -6.13 -11.15
CA THR A 82 -3.63 -5.84 -12.57
C THR A 82 -4.60 -6.63 -13.44
N THR A 83 -5.04 -6.05 -14.54
CA THR A 83 -5.91 -6.74 -15.51
C THR A 83 -5.19 -7.92 -16.20
N ILE A 84 -3.85 -7.91 -16.21
CA ILE A 84 -3.01 -8.89 -16.92
C ILE A 84 -3.13 -10.31 -16.34
N PHE A 85 -3.34 -10.46 -15.03
CA PHE A 85 -3.46 -11.78 -14.37
C PHE A 85 -4.91 -12.23 -14.11
N ASN A 86 -5.91 -11.47 -14.57
CA ASN A 86 -7.34 -11.77 -14.39
C ASN A 86 -7.99 -12.40 -15.65
N ASN A 87 -7.20 -12.95 -16.59
CA ASN A 87 -7.66 -13.68 -17.79
C ASN A 87 -7.45 -15.20 -17.66
#